data_AF-A0A1I3X1X0-F1
#
_entry.id   AF-A0A1I3X1X0-F1
#
_cell.length_a   1.000
_cell.length_b   1.000
_cell.length_c   1.000
_cell.angle_alpha   90.00
_cell.angle_beta   90.00
_cell.angle_gamma   90.00
#
_symmetry.space_group_name_H-M   'P 1'
#
loop_
_entity.id
_entity.type
_entity.pdbx_description
1 polymer ?
#
loop_
_entity_poly.entity_id
_entity_poly.type
_entity_poly.pdbx_seq_one_letter_code
_entity_poly.pdbx_strand_id
1 'polypeptide(L)'
;MGYEGEKLVATLKAARKKKGLSQRALSARAGVPQSHISKIESGAVNLTVSSLTAIANALDLELALVPRKAAPAIRTISRRVNNAPKATPEVRKEIERLAKKLEHIQSLKIDSPVFDNLQRQFREMRQFENLIRNTDTLRSICGTLKSVEGVGDVAALQDASRQMNSIRNTLAHGMVDEDRARLPRPAYRLDGDNDE
;
A
#
# COMPACT_ATOMS: atom_id res chain seq x y z
N MET A 1 19.48 22.29 22.68
CA MET A 1 19.46 20.80 22.74
C MET A 1 18.03 20.23 22.71
N GLY A 2 17.12 20.75 21.86
CA GLY A 2 15.69 20.32 21.82
C GLY A 2 15.31 19.38 20.66
N TYR A 3 16.22 19.16 19.71
CA TYR A 3 15.85 18.65 18.37
C TYR A 3 15.44 17.18 18.28
N GLU A 4 15.85 16.30 19.20
CA GLU A 4 15.49 14.87 19.13
C GLU A 4 14.13 14.58 19.77
N GLY A 5 13.83 15.21 20.91
CA GLY A 5 12.53 15.06 21.59
C GLY A 5 11.37 15.59 20.73
N GLU A 6 11.58 16.73 20.05
CA GLU A 6 10.60 17.31 19.14
C GLU A 6 10.25 16.38 17.97
N LYS A 7 11.24 15.69 17.40
CA LYS A 7 11.02 14.70 16.31
C LYS A 7 10.21 13.50 16.80
N LEU A 8 10.46 13.02 18.02
CA LEU A 8 9.69 11.93 18.62
C LEU A 8 8.23 12.36 18.85
N VAL A 9 8.02 13.53 19.44
CA VAL A 9 6.67 14.09 19.67
C VAL A 9 5.93 14.27 18.35
N ALA A 10 6.58 14.82 17.32
CA ALA A 10 6.01 14.98 15.99
C ALA A 10 5.58 13.63 15.39
N THR A 11 6.40 12.59 15.57
CA THR A 11 6.11 11.22 15.11
C THR A 11 4.89 10.64 15.81
N LEU A 12 4.80 10.77 17.15
CA LEU A 12 3.63 10.31 17.92
C LEU A 12 2.35 11.06 17.51
N LYS A 13 2.44 12.38 17.32
CA LYS A 13 1.31 13.21 16.87
C LYS A 13 0.83 12.80 15.48
N ALA A 14 1.75 12.50 14.56
CA ALA A 14 1.42 12.00 13.22
C ALA A 14 0.76 10.61 13.29
N ALA A 15 1.28 9.70 14.11
CA ALA A 15 0.69 8.37 14.32
C ALA A 15 -0.74 8.46 14.90
N ARG A 16 -0.96 9.34 15.89
CA ARG A 16 -2.30 9.61 16.44
C ARG A 16 -3.27 10.07 15.36
N LYS A 17 -2.87 11.06 14.55
CA LYS A 17 -3.70 11.57 13.44
C LYS A 17 -3.98 10.50 12.39
N LYS A 18 -2.99 9.67 12.04
CA LYS A 18 -3.14 8.56 11.07
C LYS A 18 -4.18 7.53 11.54
N LYS A 19 -4.31 7.33 12.86
CA LYS A 19 -5.35 6.49 13.47
C LYS A 19 -6.71 7.19 13.67
N GLY A 20 -6.83 8.47 13.31
CA GLY A 20 -8.06 9.25 13.54
C GLY A 20 -8.40 9.49 15.01
N LEU A 21 -7.44 9.34 15.92
CA LEU A 21 -7.69 9.46 17.36
C LEU A 21 -7.65 10.93 17.80
N SER A 22 -8.63 11.34 18.59
CA SER A 22 -8.55 12.61 19.33
C SER A 22 -7.58 12.49 20.50
N GLN A 23 -7.11 13.61 21.06
CA GLN A 23 -6.26 13.58 22.26
C GLN A 23 -6.99 12.94 23.46
N ARG A 24 -8.30 13.14 23.57
CA ARG A 24 -9.14 12.49 24.60
C ARG A 24 -9.22 10.98 24.40
N ALA A 25 -9.37 10.53 23.15
CA ALA A 25 -9.38 9.10 22.83
C ALA A 25 -8.01 8.45 23.10
N LEU A 26 -6.91 9.14 22.77
CA LEU A 26 -5.57 8.68 23.11
C LEU A 26 -5.35 8.63 24.63
N SER A 27 -5.83 9.63 25.36
CA SER A 27 -5.76 9.68 26.84
C SER A 27 -6.40 8.45 27.47
N ALA A 28 -7.62 8.10 27.04
CA ALA A 28 -8.33 6.92 27.54
C ALA A 28 -7.58 5.61 27.25
N ARG A 29 -6.89 5.50 26.11
CA ARG A 29 -6.14 4.29 25.73
C ARG A 29 -4.76 4.20 26.39
N ALA A 30 -4.07 5.33 26.53
CA ALA A 30 -2.72 5.39 27.07
C ALA A 30 -2.68 5.49 28.61
N GLY A 31 -3.82 5.73 29.27
CA GLY A 31 -3.86 5.99 30.71
C GLY A 31 -3.14 7.29 31.11
N VAL A 32 -2.89 8.18 30.15
CA VAL A 32 -2.18 9.46 30.35
C VAL A 32 -3.21 10.60 30.27
N PRO A 33 -3.24 11.58 31.19
CA PRO A 33 -4.22 12.67 31.14
C PRO A 33 -4.20 13.45 29.81
N GLN A 34 -5.37 13.80 29.28
CA GLN A 34 -5.48 14.54 28.03
C GLN A 34 -4.74 15.89 28.06
N SER A 35 -4.77 16.59 29.20
CA SER A 35 -4.03 17.82 29.41
C SER A 35 -2.52 17.62 29.30
N HIS A 36 -2.01 16.48 29.77
CA HIS A 36 -0.59 16.12 29.68
C HIS A 36 -0.22 15.78 28.23
N ILE A 37 -1.04 15.00 27.52
CA ILE A 37 -0.85 14.72 26.09
C ILE A 37 -0.82 16.02 25.27
N SER A 38 -1.72 16.96 25.56
CA SER A 38 -1.76 18.25 24.87
C SER A 38 -0.46 19.05 25.06
N LYS A 39 0.02 19.14 26.31
CA LYS A 39 1.28 19.82 26.65
C LYS A 39 2.51 19.14 26.03
N ILE A 40 2.51 17.82 25.96
CA ILE A 40 3.54 17.05 25.25
C ILE A 40 3.50 17.39 23.75
N GLU A 41 2.33 17.33 23.11
CA GLU A 41 2.16 17.59 21.67
C GLU A 41 2.43 19.04 21.23
N SER A 42 2.39 19.98 22.18
CA SER A 42 2.72 21.39 21.97
C SER A 42 4.18 21.73 22.34
N GLY A 43 4.95 20.76 22.85
CA GLY A 43 6.32 20.99 23.33
C GLY A 43 6.40 21.81 24.62
N ALA A 44 5.29 21.98 25.34
CA ALA A 44 5.24 22.76 26.58
C ALA A 44 5.80 21.98 27.78
N VAL A 45 5.87 20.63 27.68
CA VAL A 45 6.41 19.75 28.72
C VAL A 45 7.29 18.69 28.09
N ASN A 46 8.37 18.31 28.80
CA ASN A 46 9.26 17.24 28.40
C ASN A 46 8.57 15.88 28.46
N LEU A 47 8.75 15.09 27.40
CA LEU A 47 8.22 13.73 27.33
C LEU A 47 9.02 12.79 28.23
N THR A 48 8.38 12.22 29.26
CA THR A 48 8.99 11.18 30.09
C THR A 48 8.99 9.84 29.37
N VAL A 49 9.93 8.95 29.71
CA VAL A 49 9.99 7.59 29.14
C VAL A 49 8.71 6.80 29.42
N SER A 50 8.14 6.94 30.62
CA SER A 50 6.86 6.30 30.97
C SER A 50 5.70 6.75 30.07
N SER A 51 5.58 8.06 29.84
CA SER A 51 4.55 8.62 28.96
C SER A 51 4.81 8.24 27.50
N LEU A 52 6.08 8.22 27.06
CA LEU A 52 6.47 7.79 25.73
C LEU A 52 6.03 6.35 25.47
N THR A 53 6.36 5.41 26.37
CA THR A 53 5.99 4.00 26.21
C THR A 53 4.48 3.81 26.25
N ALA A 54 3.77 4.45 27.17
CA ALA A 54 2.31 4.38 27.25
C ALA A 54 1.62 4.91 25.98
N ILE A 55 2.05 6.07 25.49
CA ILE A 55 1.51 6.68 24.26
C ILE A 55 1.87 5.83 23.03
N ALA A 56 3.10 5.34 22.94
CA ALA A 56 3.55 4.49 21.83
C ALA A 56 2.69 3.20 21.74
N ASN A 57 2.52 2.50 22.87
CA ASN A 57 1.71 1.27 22.92
C ASN A 57 0.26 1.53 22.51
N ALA A 58 -0.36 2.62 22.99
CA ALA A 58 -1.72 3.00 22.57
C ALA A 58 -1.83 3.35 21.07
N LEU A 59 -0.70 3.68 20.44
CA LEU A 59 -0.56 3.97 19.02
C LEU A 59 -0.06 2.79 18.18
N ASP A 60 -0.06 1.56 18.73
CA ASP A 60 0.51 0.34 18.11
C ASP A 60 1.96 0.55 17.63
N LEU A 61 2.73 1.29 18.42
CA LEU A 61 4.16 1.50 18.22
C LEU A 61 4.91 0.86 19.39
N GLU A 62 6.01 0.18 19.08
CA GLU A 62 6.87 -0.45 20.07
C GLU A 62 8.17 0.35 20.24
N LEU A 63 8.56 0.58 21.50
CA LEU A 63 9.83 1.20 21.83
C LEU A 63 10.89 0.10 22.06
N ALA A 64 11.81 -0.06 21.11
CA ALA A 64 12.88 -1.04 21.19
C ALA A 64 14.26 -0.36 21.16
N LEU A 65 15.17 -0.83 22.02
CA LEU A 65 16.57 -0.46 21.97
C LEU A 65 17.28 -1.37 20.97
N VAL A 66 17.91 -0.75 19.98
CA VAL A 66 18.56 -1.47 18.87
C VAL A 66 20.02 -1.06 18.77
N PRO A 67 20.93 -1.98 18.41
CA PRO A 67 22.33 -1.62 18.19
C PRO A 67 22.45 -0.50 17.14
N ARG A 68 23.29 0.51 17.41
CA ARG A 68 23.47 1.65 16.48
C ARG A 68 23.84 1.22 15.06
N LYS A 69 24.64 0.16 14.93
CA LYS A 69 25.04 -0.43 13.64
C LYS A 69 23.85 -1.01 12.85
N ALA A 70 22.78 -1.43 13.54
CA ALA A 70 21.57 -1.98 12.93
C ALA A 70 20.53 -0.91 12.56
N ALA A 71 20.67 0.32 13.08
CA ALA A 71 19.69 1.40 12.86
C ALA A 71 19.41 1.71 11.37
N PRO A 72 20.41 1.75 10.46
CA PRO A 72 20.15 1.97 9.03
C PRO A 72 19.30 0.88 8.38
N ALA A 73 19.53 -0.39 8.75
CA ALA A 73 18.75 -1.52 8.24
C ALA A 73 17.28 -1.45 8.70
N ILE A 74 17.06 -1.15 9.98
CA ILE A 74 15.72 -1.01 10.56
C ILE A 74 14.96 0.16 9.92
N ARG A 75 15.61 1.31 9.69
CA ARG A 75 15.00 2.45 8.97
C ARG A 75 14.57 2.06 7.56
N THR A 76 15.35 1.22 6.89
CA THR A 76 15.02 0.73 5.54
C THR A 76 13.81 -0.18 5.55
N ILE A 77 13.74 -1.13 6.49
CA ILE A 77 12.60 -2.03 6.68
C ILE A 77 11.35 -1.22 7.05
N SER A 78 11.44 -0.34 8.05
CA SER A 78 10.33 0.50 8.50
C SER A 78 9.79 1.40 7.37
N ARG A 79 10.67 1.97 6.54
CA ARG A 79 10.24 2.73 5.35
C ARG A 79 9.50 1.86 4.35
N ARG A 80 9.93 0.62 4.12
CA ARG A 80 9.21 -0.33 3.24
C ARG A 80 7.83 -0.69 3.78
N VAL A 81 7.72 -0.97 5.08
CA VAL A 81 6.43 -1.26 5.73
C VAL A 81 5.47 -0.06 5.62
N ASN A 82 5.98 1.16 5.81
CA ASN A 82 5.16 2.36 5.70
C ASN A 82 4.82 2.78 4.26
N ASN A 83 5.72 2.49 3.31
CA ASN A 83 5.59 2.83 1.89
C ASN A 83 5.11 1.66 1.04
N ALA A 84 4.46 0.64 1.62
CA ALA A 84 3.74 -0.35 0.84
C ALA A 84 2.88 0.42 -0.18
N PRO A 85 3.04 0.14 -1.49
CA PRO A 85 2.46 0.98 -2.52
C PRO A 85 0.95 0.98 -2.29
N LYS A 86 0.39 2.17 -2.06
CA LYS A 86 -1.06 2.34 -1.91
C LYS A 86 -1.60 2.72 -3.26
N ALA A 87 -2.63 2.01 -3.71
CA ALA A 87 -3.34 2.37 -4.94
C ALA A 87 -3.69 3.85 -4.91
N THR A 88 -3.30 4.59 -5.94
CA THR A 88 -3.65 6.00 -6.06
C THR A 88 -5.18 6.14 -6.05
N PRO A 89 -5.73 7.26 -5.57
CA PRO A 89 -7.18 7.47 -5.57
C PRO A 89 -7.78 7.39 -6.99
N GLU A 90 -7.00 7.67 -8.02
CA GLU A 90 -7.37 7.52 -9.43
C GLU A 90 -7.52 6.05 -9.84
N VAL A 91 -6.54 5.21 -9.50
CA VAL A 91 -6.60 3.76 -9.72
C VAL A 91 -7.83 3.16 -9.04
N ARG A 92 -8.11 3.55 -7.78
CA ARG A 92 -9.31 3.09 -7.05
C ARG A 92 -10.60 3.48 -7.76
N LYS A 93 -10.71 4.72 -8.25
CA LYS A 93 -11.88 5.19 -9.00
C LYS A 93 -12.08 4.41 -10.31
N GLU A 94 -11.02 4.14 -11.06
CA GLU A 94 -11.16 3.37 -12.31
C GLU A 94 -11.50 1.91 -12.04
N ILE A 95 -10.91 1.29 -11.00
CA ILE A 95 -11.29 -0.05 -10.54
C ILE A 95 -12.76 -0.11 -10.13
N GLU A 96 -13.28 0.93 -9.47
CA GLU A 96 -14.70 1.00 -9.11
C GLU A 96 -15.61 1.14 -10.34
N ARG A 97 -15.21 1.97 -11.32
CA ARG A 97 -15.93 2.11 -12.60
C ARG A 97 -15.98 0.80 -13.37
N LEU A 98 -14.87 0.08 -13.42
CA LEU A 98 -14.77 -1.20 -14.09
C LEU A 98 -15.65 -2.25 -13.39
N ALA A 99 -15.66 -2.28 -12.05
CA ALA A 99 -16.56 -3.14 -11.27
C ALA A 99 -18.04 -2.90 -11.61
N LYS A 100 -18.49 -1.63 -11.61
CA LYS A 100 -19.89 -1.28 -11.93
C LYS A 100 -20.30 -1.71 -13.34
N LYS A 101 -19.38 -1.64 -14.31
CA LYS A 101 -19.65 -2.11 -15.67
C LYS A 101 -19.77 -3.62 -15.77
N LEU A 102 -18.89 -4.34 -15.09
CA LEU A 102 -18.99 -5.80 -15.05
C LEU A 102 -20.29 -6.25 -14.38
N GLU A 103 -20.72 -5.56 -13.33
CA GLU A 103 -22.01 -5.82 -12.69
C GLU A 103 -23.19 -5.55 -13.65
N HIS A 104 -23.13 -4.47 -14.45
CA HIS A 104 -24.13 -4.20 -15.48
C HIS A 104 -24.18 -5.29 -16.55
N ILE A 105 -23.02 -5.73 -17.05
CA ILE A 105 -22.92 -6.80 -18.06
C ILE A 105 -23.38 -8.15 -17.46
N GLN A 106 -23.11 -8.41 -16.18
CA GLN A 106 -23.61 -9.59 -15.47
C GLN A 106 -25.16 -9.60 -15.39
N SER A 107 -25.77 -8.43 -15.17
CA SER A 107 -27.23 -8.30 -15.10
C SER A 107 -27.95 -8.59 -16.42
N LEU A 108 -27.22 -8.55 -17.55
CA LEU A 108 -27.72 -8.91 -18.88
C LEU A 108 -27.83 -10.43 -19.09
N LYS A 109 -27.50 -11.26 -18.08
CA LYS A 109 -27.53 -12.74 -18.15
C LYS A 109 -26.78 -13.30 -19.36
N ILE A 110 -25.59 -12.78 -19.61
CA ILE A 110 -24.71 -13.30 -20.67
C ILE A 110 -24.05 -14.58 -20.14
N ASP A 111 -24.63 -15.75 -20.46
CA ASP A 111 -24.05 -17.07 -20.19
C ASP A 111 -22.87 -17.33 -21.14
N SER A 112 -21.74 -16.67 -20.86
CA SER A 112 -20.50 -16.87 -21.61
C SER A 112 -19.35 -17.24 -20.67
N PRO A 113 -18.67 -18.38 -20.90
CA PRO A 113 -17.49 -18.75 -20.11
C PRO A 113 -16.36 -17.71 -20.19
N VAL A 114 -16.39 -16.85 -21.22
CA VAL A 114 -15.46 -15.73 -21.38
C VAL A 114 -15.69 -14.67 -20.31
N PHE A 115 -16.95 -14.41 -19.94
CA PHE A 115 -17.30 -13.42 -18.93
C PHE A 115 -16.90 -13.87 -17.52
N ASP A 116 -17.09 -15.15 -17.18
CA ASP A 116 -16.67 -15.72 -15.90
C ASP A 116 -15.15 -15.64 -15.69
N ASN A 117 -14.39 -15.90 -16.75
CA ASN A 117 -12.93 -15.76 -16.71
C ASN A 117 -12.53 -14.28 -16.51
N LEU A 118 -13.19 -13.37 -17.21
CA LEU A 118 -12.95 -11.93 -17.07
C LEU A 118 -13.28 -11.43 -15.65
N GLN A 119 -14.38 -11.90 -15.05
CA GLN A 119 -14.74 -11.56 -13.67
C GLN A 119 -13.74 -12.13 -12.66
N ARG A 120 -13.25 -13.36 -12.88
CA ARG A 120 -12.17 -13.96 -12.07
C ARG A 120 -10.89 -13.13 -12.15
N GLN A 121 -10.45 -12.79 -13.36
CA GLN A 121 -9.25 -11.97 -13.59
C GLN A 121 -9.37 -10.58 -12.95
N PHE A 122 -10.55 -9.96 -13.03
CA PHE A 122 -10.80 -8.68 -12.39
C PHE A 122 -10.71 -8.77 -10.86
N ARG A 123 -11.23 -9.84 -10.24
CA ARG A 123 -11.10 -10.07 -8.79
C ARG A 123 -9.63 -10.22 -8.37
N GLU A 124 -8.84 -10.97 -9.12
CA GLU A 124 -7.40 -11.12 -8.86
C GLU A 124 -6.68 -9.77 -8.99
N MET A 125 -6.93 -9.02 -10.06
CA MET A 125 -6.34 -7.70 -10.26
C MET A 125 -6.70 -6.71 -9.14
N ARG A 126 -7.95 -6.75 -8.65
CA ARG A 126 -8.38 -5.95 -7.50
C ARG A 126 -7.55 -6.21 -6.25
N GLN A 127 -7.11 -7.45 -6.01
CA GLN A 127 -6.22 -7.77 -4.88
C GLN A 127 -4.84 -7.10 -5.03
N PHE A 128 -4.42 -6.82 -6.26
CA PHE A 128 -3.16 -6.18 -6.61
C PHE A 128 -3.32 -4.70 -7.00
N GLU A 129 -4.43 -4.04 -6.64
CA GLU A 129 -4.68 -2.62 -6.96
C GLU A 129 -3.55 -1.69 -6.52
N ASN A 130 -2.87 -2.07 -5.44
CA ASN A 130 -1.74 -1.39 -4.84
C ASN A 130 -0.48 -1.36 -5.73
N LEU A 131 -0.36 -2.27 -6.68
CA LEU A 131 0.78 -2.38 -7.60
C LEU A 131 0.51 -1.69 -8.95
N ILE A 132 -0.72 -1.26 -9.21
CA ILE A 132 -1.08 -0.61 -10.47
C ILE A 132 -0.53 0.82 -10.48
N ARG A 133 0.46 1.05 -11.36
CA ARG A 133 1.12 2.36 -11.53
C ARG A 133 0.55 3.19 -12.68
N ASN A 134 -0.06 2.54 -13.68
CA ASN A 134 -0.62 3.19 -14.85
C ASN A 134 -2.14 2.95 -14.93
N THR A 135 -2.89 4.04 -15.10
CA THR A 135 -4.35 4.07 -15.17
C THR A 135 -4.88 4.01 -16.60
N ASP A 136 -4.04 4.22 -17.61
CA ASP A 136 -4.45 4.29 -19.02
C ASP A 136 -4.97 2.96 -19.55
N THR A 137 -4.38 1.85 -19.11
CA THR A 137 -4.83 0.49 -19.48
C THR A 137 -6.16 0.14 -18.82
N LEU A 138 -6.43 0.62 -17.61
CA LEU A 138 -7.75 0.49 -16.97
C LEU A 138 -8.81 1.31 -17.74
N ARG A 139 -8.43 2.49 -18.23
CA ARG A 139 -9.30 3.35 -19.02
C ARG A 139 -9.63 2.72 -20.38
N SER A 140 -8.66 2.08 -21.05
CA SER A 140 -8.89 1.39 -22.33
C SER A 140 -9.82 0.19 -22.17
N ILE A 141 -9.66 -0.59 -21.09
CA ILE A 141 -10.59 -1.70 -20.77
C ILE A 141 -11.99 -1.14 -20.52
N CYS A 142 -12.10 -0.05 -19.77
CA CYS A 142 -13.38 0.63 -19.59
C CYS A 142 -13.98 1.11 -20.93
N GLY A 143 -13.17 1.54 -21.89
CA GLY A 143 -13.60 1.95 -23.23
C GLY A 143 -14.15 0.78 -24.04
N THR A 144 -13.41 -0.33 -24.11
CA THR A 144 -13.84 -1.54 -24.84
C THR A 144 -15.13 -2.14 -24.25
N LEU A 145 -15.27 -2.12 -22.93
CA LEU A 145 -16.49 -2.56 -22.25
C LEU A 145 -17.68 -1.59 -22.41
N LYS A 146 -17.48 -0.32 -22.83
CA LYS A 146 -18.61 0.58 -23.14
C LYS A 146 -19.32 0.17 -24.42
N SER A 147 -18.60 -0.45 -25.35
CA SER A 147 -19.16 -0.88 -26.64
C SER A 147 -19.96 -2.17 -26.53
N VAL A 148 -19.96 -2.83 -25.36
CA VAL A 148 -20.71 -4.07 -25.12
C VAL A 148 -22.13 -3.68 -24.64
N GLU A 149 -23.04 -3.49 -25.59
CA GLU A 149 -24.45 -3.19 -25.30
C GLU A 149 -25.38 -4.42 -25.49
N GLY A 150 -24.87 -5.54 -26.06
CA GLY A 150 -25.68 -6.74 -26.29
C GLY A 150 -24.91 -8.06 -26.40
N VAL A 151 -25.67 -9.16 -26.54
CA VAL A 151 -25.24 -10.58 -26.54
C VAL A 151 -24.27 -10.96 -27.69
N GLY A 152 -24.06 -10.05 -28.65
CA GLY A 152 -23.22 -10.28 -29.85
C GLY A 152 -21.75 -9.86 -29.72
N ASP A 153 -21.37 -9.05 -28.73
CA ASP A 153 -20.03 -8.43 -28.67
C ASP A 153 -18.98 -9.32 -27.96
N VAL A 154 -18.96 -10.60 -28.32
CA VAL A 154 -17.98 -11.57 -27.80
C VAL A 154 -16.54 -11.13 -28.12
N ALA A 155 -16.33 -10.46 -29.25
CA ALA A 155 -15.03 -9.91 -29.64
C ALA A 155 -14.53 -8.82 -28.66
N ALA A 156 -15.40 -7.89 -28.26
CA ALA A 156 -15.05 -6.84 -27.31
C ALA A 156 -14.77 -7.40 -25.90
N LEU A 157 -15.50 -8.45 -25.49
CA LEU A 157 -15.23 -9.17 -24.24
C LEU A 157 -13.88 -9.91 -24.27
N GLN A 158 -13.54 -10.55 -25.40
CA GLN A 158 -12.23 -11.19 -25.58
C GLN A 158 -11.09 -10.17 -25.55
N ASP A 159 -11.24 -9.02 -26.19
CA ASP A 159 -10.23 -7.97 -26.19
C ASP A 159 -10.05 -7.35 -24.81
N ALA A 160 -11.14 -7.12 -24.07
CA ALA A 160 -11.09 -6.71 -22.68
C ALA A 160 -10.36 -7.76 -21.81
N SER A 161 -10.60 -9.06 -22.02
CA SER A 161 -9.89 -10.13 -21.31
C SER A 161 -8.39 -10.19 -21.66
N ARG A 162 -8.01 -9.99 -22.92
CA ARG A 162 -6.60 -9.91 -23.34
C ARG A 162 -5.88 -8.74 -22.67
N GLN A 163 -6.50 -7.56 -22.63
CA GLN A 163 -5.96 -6.39 -21.94
C GLN A 163 -5.80 -6.65 -20.43
N MET A 164 -6.78 -7.30 -19.80
CA MET A 164 -6.73 -7.71 -18.40
C MET A 164 -5.57 -8.68 -18.11
N ASN A 165 -5.33 -9.65 -19.00
CA ASN A 165 -4.21 -10.59 -18.92
C ASN A 165 -2.85 -9.89 -19.07
N SER A 166 -2.74 -8.90 -19.97
CA SER A 166 -1.51 -8.11 -20.11
C SER A 166 -1.19 -7.33 -18.83
N ILE A 167 -2.19 -6.74 -18.19
CA ILE A 167 -2.02 -6.09 -16.87
C ILE A 167 -1.59 -7.12 -15.82
N ARG A 168 -2.20 -8.31 -15.78
CA ARG A 168 -1.78 -9.36 -14.85
C ARG A 168 -0.31 -9.76 -15.06
N ASN A 169 0.12 -9.98 -16.31
CA ASN A 169 1.50 -10.36 -16.62
C ASN A 169 2.49 -9.24 -16.26
N THR A 170 2.17 -7.99 -16.55
CA THR A 170 3.01 -6.84 -16.17
C THR A 170 3.09 -6.66 -14.66
N LEU A 171 1.99 -6.88 -13.92
CA LEU A 171 1.99 -6.92 -12.45
C LEU A 171 2.84 -8.07 -11.91
N ALA A 172 2.73 -9.27 -12.48
CA ALA A 172 3.54 -10.43 -12.09
C ALA A 172 5.04 -10.20 -12.36
N HIS A 173 5.41 -9.62 -13.51
CA HIS A 173 6.81 -9.27 -13.79
C HIS A 173 7.33 -8.14 -12.91
N GLY A 174 6.49 -7.15 -12.57
CA GLY A 174 6.83 -6.11 -11.60
C GLY A 174 7.13 -6.66 -10.20
N MET A 175 6.46 -7.75 -9.79
CA MET A 175 6.79 -8.47 -8.54
C MET A 175 8.17 -9.13 -8.61
N VAL A 176 8.52 -9.73 -9.77
CA VAL A 176 9.82 -10.39 -9.97
C VAL A 176 10.99 -9.39 -10.00
N ASP A 177 10.80 -8.20 -10.58
CA ASP A 177 11.83 -7.14 -10.55
C ASP A 177 12.00 -6.53 -9.16
N GLU A 178 10.91 -6.38 -8.39
CA GLU A 178 11.05 -6.08 -6.97
C GLU A 178 11.78 -7.20 -6.24
N ASP A 179 11.47 -8.48 -6.49
CA ASP A 179 12.17 -9.63 -5.88
C ASP A 179 13.65 -9.73 -6.27
N ARG A 180 14.02 -9.38 -7.51
CA ARG A 180 15.42 -9.30 -7.95
C ARG A 180 16.15 -8.10 -7.33
N ALA A 181 15.47 -6.98 -7.12
CA ALA A 181 15.99 -5.86 -6.33
C ALA A 181 16.03 -6.15 -4.80
N ARG A 182 15.35 -7.21 -4.34
CA ARG A 182 15.33 -7.68 -2.94
C ARG A 182 16.47 -8.64 -2.60
N LEU A 183 17.15 -9.25 -3.57
CA LEU A 183 18.35 -10.02 -3.28
C LEU A 183 19.51 -9.07 -2.93
N PRO A 184 20.18 -9.23 -1.77
CA PRO A 184 21.42 -8.53 -1.53
C PRO A 184 22.39 -8.90 -2.66
N ARG A 185 22.81 -7.90 -3.43
CA ARG A 185 23.84 -8.10 -4.46
C ARG A 185 25.03 -8.80 -3.77
N PRO A 186 25.46 -9.98 -4.23
CA PRO A 186 26.61 -10.65 -3.63
C PRO A 186 27.77 -9.66 -3.64
N ALA A 187 28.35 -9.41 -2.47
CA ALA A 187 29.43 -8.43 -2.28
C ALA A 187 30.76 -8.87 -2.89
N TYR A 188 30.78 -10.01 -3.57
CA TYR A 188 31.96 -10.57 -4.22
C TYR A 188 31.54 -11.08 -5.60
N ARG A 189 31.86 -10.32 -6.64
CA ARG A 189 32.29 -10.97 -7.88
C ARG A 189 33.73 -11.35 -7.59
N LEU A 190 34.01 -12.65 -7.49
CA LEU A 190 35.35 -13.16 -7.76
C LEU A 190 35.68 -12.66 -9.17
N ASP A 191 36.42 -11.56 -9.27
CA ASP A 191 37.21 -11.32 -10.47
C ASP A 191 38.15 -12.53 -10.54
N GLY A 192 38.00 -13.29 -11.62
CA GLY A 192 38.67 -14.56 -11.79
C GLY A 192 40.17 -14.40 -11.69
N ASP A 193 40.79 -15.26 -10.91
CA ASP A 193 42.17 -15.68 -11.12
C ASP A 193 42.31 -16.06 -12.61
N ASN A 194 43.01 -15.22 -13.36
CA ASN A 194 43.61 -15.57 -14.64
C ASN A 194 45.08 -15.14 -14.55
N ASP A 195 45.84 -15.90 -13.76
CA ASP A 195 47.28 -16.07 -13.96
C ASP A 195 47.46 -17.38 -14.72
N GLU A 196 47.63 -17.28 -16.05
CA GLU A 196 48.38 -18.23 -16.88
C GLU A 196 49.35 -17.44 -17.77
#